data_AF-A0A941IP39-F1
#
_entry.id   AF-A0A941IP39-F1
#
_cell.length_a   1.000
_cell.length_b   1.000
_cell.length_c   1.000
_cell.angle_alpha   90.00
_cell.angle_beta   90.00
_cell.angle_gamma   90.00
#
_symmetry.space_group_name_H-M   'P 1'
#
loop_
_entity.id
_entity.type
_entity.pdbx_description
1 polymer ?
#
loop_
_entity_poly.entity_id
_entity_poly.type
_entity_poly.pdbx_seq_one_letter_code
_entity_poly.pdbx_strand_id
1 'polypeptide(L)'
;YQPNQFAQSLRARQTHLIGAIIPRMNSYAVDETIKGLAKQCQKYESQLILNYTGLNIEAEIQALETLARSKVDGIVLMATDITERHIEVINKMNVPIVIVGQQHEQLHSIVHDDYKAGQIIGEWIGQQGYQQIELFS
;
A
#
# COMPACT_ATOMS: atom_id res chain seq x y z
N TYR A 1 30.35 6.77 18.65
CA TYR A 1 30.47 6.06 17.36
C TYR A 1 29.06 5.66 16.95
N GLN A 2 28.53 6.20 15.84
CA GLN A 2 27.18 5.88 15.36
C GLN A 2 27.33 4.82 14.25
N PRO A 3 26.87 3.58 14.45
CA PRO A 3 27.04 2.53 13.45
C PRO A 3 26.30 2.89 12.16
N ASN A 4 26.97 2.84 11.02
CA ASN A 4 26.35 3.09 9.73
C ASN A 4 25.46 1.89 9.35
N GLN A 5 24.14 2.04 9.46
CA GLN A 5 23.17 0.98 9.18
C GLN A 5 23.26 0.47 7.72
N PHE A 6 23.63 1.33 6.76
CA PHE A 6 23.85 0.93 5.36
C PHE A 6 25.03 -0.04 5.18
N ALA A 7 26.09 0.10 5.99
CA ALA A 7 27.24 -0.79 5.92
C ALA A 7 26.95 -2.15 6.58
N GLN A 8 26.07 -2.19 7.59
CA GLN A 8 25.64 -3.41 8.24
C GLN A 8 24.63 -4.19 7.39
N SER A 9 23.70 -3.50 6.73
CA SER A 9 22.70 -4.11 5.86
C SER A 9 23.29 -4.77 4.60
N LEU A 10 24.48 -4.34 4.16
CA LEU A 10 25.19 -4.99 3.05
C LEU A 10 25.63 -6.44 3.37
N ARG A 11 25.87 -6.73 4.65
CA ARG A 11 26.24 -8.07 5.15
C ARG A 11 25.06 -8.83 5.76
N ALA A 12 24.04 -8.11 6.25
CA ALA A 12 22.85 -8.70 6.84
C ALA A 12 21.86 -9.19 5.78
N ARG A 13 21.14 -10.28 6.08
CA ARG A 13 20.06 -10.82 5.22
C ARG A 13 18.77 -10.01 5.29
N GLN A 14 18.64 -9.12 6.28
CA GLN A 14 17.48 -8.25 6.54
C GLN A 14 17.97 -6.83 6.79
N THR A 15 17.24 -5.85 6.26
CA THR A 15 17.56 -4.41 6.39
C THR A 15 16.72 -3.72 7.45
N HIS A 16 15.67 -4.37 7.95
CA HIS A 16 14.65 -3.79 8.83
C HIS A 16 13.97 -2.58 8.22
N LEU A 17 13.89 -2.50 6.89
CA LEU A 17 13.22 -1.43 6.17
C LEU A 17 11.97 -1.97 5.47
N ILE A 18 10.83 -1.31 5.70
CA ILE A 18 9.58 -1.57 4.98
C ILE A 18 9.24 -0.34 4.15
N GLY A 19 9.03 -0.53 2.86
CA GLY A 19 8.59 0.52 1.96
C GLY A 19 7.06 0.58 1.89
N ALA A 20 6.47 1.76 1.95
CA ALA A 20 5.06 1.98 1.67
C ALA A 20 4.91 3.03 0.57
N ILE A 21 4.23 2.66 -0.51
CA ILE A 21 3.91 3.52 -1.64
C ILE A 21 2.49 4.01 -1.46
N ILE A 22 2.29 5.33 -1.42
CA ILE A 22 1.01 5.97 -1.10
C ILE A 22 0.53 6.85 -2.26
N PRO A 23 -0.75 6.75 -2.64
CA PRO A 23 -1.28 7.45 -3.79
C PRO A 23 -1.59 8.91 -3.47
N ARG A 24 -1.97 9.20 -2.22
CA ARG A 24 -2.31 10.54 -1.73
C ARG A 24 -2.09 10.68 -0.22
N MET A 25 -1.71 11.86 0.26
CA MET A 25 -1.51 12.12 1.71
C MET A 25 -2.76 12.66 2.43
N ASN A 26 -3.77 13.11 1.70
CA ASN A 26 -4.97 13.77 2.25
C ASN A 26 -6.20 12.85 2.31
N SER A 27 -5.99 11.53 2.47
CA SER A 27 -7.08 10.55 2.60
C SER A 27 -7.07 9.95 4.00
N TYR A 28 -8.23 9.96 4.65
CA TYR A 28 -8.42 9.34 5.97
C TYR A 28 -8.05 7.85 5.96
N ALA A 29 -8.43 7.12 4.91
CA ALA A 29 -8.11 5.70 4.77
C ALA A 29 -6.59 5.46 4.64
N VAL A 30 -5.88 6.33 3.91
CA VAL A 30 -4.42 6.25 3.80
C VAL A 30 -3.76 6.56 5.14
N ASP A 31 -4.22 7.59 5.85
CA ASP A 31 -3.70 7.98 7.16
C ASP A 31 -3.83 6.85 8.20
N GLU A 32 -5.03 6.25 8.32
CA GLU A 32 -5.24 5.12 9.24
C GLU A 32 -4.40 3.89 8.85
N THR A 33 -4.22 3.63 7.55
CA THR A 33 -3.35 2.55 7.05
C THR A 33 -1.89 2.81 7.43
N ILE A 34 -1.38 4.04 7.24
CA ILE A 34 -0.03 4.44 7.62
C ILE A 34 0.17 4.29 9.14
N LYS A 35 -0.77 4.73 9.97
CA LYS A 35 -0.70 4.56 11.43
C LYS A 35 -0.61 3.09 11.82
N GLY A 36 -1.42 2.24 11.19
CA GLY A 36 -1.38 0.79 11.39
C GLY A 36 -0.01 0.20 11.02
N LEU A 37 0.51 0.54 9.84
CA LEU A 37 1.83 0.12 9.39
C LEU A 37 2.95 0.59 10.31
N ALA A 38 2.95 1.86 10.71
CA ALA A 38 3.95 2.43 11.60
C ALA A 38 3.97 1.72 12.96
N LYS A 39 2.79 1.42 13.53
CA LYS A 39 2.65 0.66 14.77
C LYS A 39 3.23 -0.75 14.66
N GLN A 40 3.01 -1.44 13.54
CA GLN A 40 3.59 -2.78 13.33
C GLN A 40 5.10 -2.71 13.09
N CYS A 41 5.57 -1.76 12.28
CA CYS A 41 7.00 -1.54 12.07
C CYS A 41 7.72 -1.30 13.40
N GLN A 42 7.16 -0.46 14.27
CA GLN A 42 7.69 -0.22 15.62
C GLN A 42 7.76 -1.51 16.45
N LYS A 43 6.71 -2.34 16.42
CA LYS A 43 6.66 -3.62 17.16
C LYS A 43 7.74 -4.60 16.72
N TYR A 44 8.11 -4.60 15.44
CA TYR A 44 9.11 -5.49 14.87
C TYR A 44 10.49 -4.83 14.69
N GLU A 45 10.71 -3.65 15.30
CA GLU A 45 11.96 -2.89 15.21
C GLU A 45 12.37 -2.54 13.77
N SER A 46 11.38 -2.39 12.89
CA SER A 46 11.56 -1.97 11.49
C SER A 46 11.28 -0.48 11.31
N GLN A 47 11.92 0.13 10.32
CA GLN A 47 11.65 1.50 9.87
C GLN A 47 10.71 1.50 8.67
N LEU A 48 9.76 2.43 8.66
CA LEU A 48 8.84 2.64 7.55
C LEU A 48 9.33 3.78 6.66
N ILE A 49 9.44 3.53 5.36
CA ILE A 49 9.78 4.53 4.34
C ILE A 49 8.51 4.81 3.52
N LEU A 50 8.07 6.07 3.50
CA LEU A 50 6.91 6.48 2.71
C LEU A 50 7.35 7.08 1.36
N ASN A 51 6.75 6.60 0.27
CA ASN A 51 6.89 7.16 -1.08
C ASN A 51 5.53 7.64 -1.58
N TYR A 52 5.39 8.95 -1.75
CA TYR A 52 4.18 9.56 -2.30
C TYR A 52 4.25 9.62 -3.83
N THR A 53 3.19 9.19 -4.51
CA THR A 53 3.14 9.10 -5.98
C THR A 53 2.13 10.04 -6.63
N GLY A 54 1.17 10.56 -5.86
CA GLY A 54 0.18 11.51 -6.38
C GLY A 54 -0.70 10.95 -7.49
N LEU A 55 -1.08 9.67 -7.40
CA LEU A 55 -1.87 8.92 -8.41
C LEU A 55 -1.18 8.83 -9.78
N ASN A 56 0.13 9.03 -9.83
CA ASN A 56 0.90 8.91 -11.06
C ASN A 56 1.49 7.49 -11.18
N ILE A 57 1.03 6.75 -12.19
CA ILE A 57 1.46 5.37 -12.46
C ILE A 57 2.98 5.29 -12.68
N GLU A 58 3.59 6.23 -13.40
CA GLU A 58 5.04 6.20 -13.62
C GLU A 58 5.80 6.43 -12.31
N ALA A 59 5.31 7.31 -11.43
CA ALA A 59 5.88 7.51 -10.12
C ALA A 59 5.72 6.28 -9.21
N GLU A 60 4.61 5.55 -9.31
CA GLU A 60 4.40 4.26 -8.62
C GLU A 60 5.41 3.21 -9.07
N ILE A 61 5.56 3.03 -10.39
CA ILE A 61 6.55 2.11 -10.97
C ILE A 61 7.98 2.50 -10.55
N GLN A 62 8.32 3.79 -10.61
CA GLN A 62 9.64 4.27 -10.19
C GLN A 62 9.88 4.05 -8.68
N ALA A 63 8.84 4.23 -7.86
CA ALA A 63 8.91 3.99 -6.41
C ALA A 63 9.13 2.50 -6.11
N LEU A 64 8.41 1.59 -6.80
CA LEU A 64 8.60 0.14 -6.69
C LEU A 64 10.05 -0.25 -6.99
N GLU A 65 10.58 0.20 -8.12
CA GLU A 65 11.96 -0.08 -8.50
C GLU A 65 12.99 0.50 -7.53
N THR A 66 12.73 1.72 -7.04
CA THR A 66 13.64 2.39 -6.09
C THR A 66 13.69 1.63 -4.78
N LEU A 67 12.55 1.25 -4.22
CA LEU A 67 12.48 0.46 -2.99
C LEU A 67 13.13 -0.92 -3.16
N ALA A 68 12.91 -1.57 -4.30
CA ALA A 68 13.57 -2.84 -4.62
C ALA A 68 15.10 -2.70 -4.67
N ARG A 69 15.63 -1.63 -5.29
CA ARG A 69 17.07 -1.33 -5.30
C ARG A 69 17.62 -0.97 -3.91
N SER A 70 16.82 -0.33 -3.07
CA SER A 70 17.16 0.00 -1.68
C SER A 70 17.19 -1.19 -0.73
N LYS A 71 16.90 -2.41 -1.23
CA LYS A 71 16.87 -3.66 -0.45
C LYS A 71 15.94 -3.60 0.76
N VAL A 72 14.76 -2.99 0.61
CA VAL A 72 13.73 -3.11 1.66
C VAL A 72 13.32 -4.58 1.82
N ASP A 73 12.95 -4.97 3.04
CA ASP A 73 12.54 -6.33 3.36
C ASP A 73 11.11 -6.65 2.86
N GLY A 74 10.34 -5.61 2.54
CA GLY A 74 9.00 -5.73 1.95
C GLY A 74 8.44 -4.39 1.49
N ILE A 75 7.48 -4.44 0.57
CA ILE A 75 6.78 -3.28 0.03
C ILE A 75 5.27 -3.42 0.26
N VAL A 76 4.64 -2.34 0.71
CA VAL A 76 3.19 -2.18 0.73
C VAL A 76 2.82 -1.15 -0.33
N LEU A 77 2.07 -1.57 -1.35
CA LEU A 77 1.56 -0.69 -2.40
C LEU A 77 0.08 -0.41 -2.15
N MET A 78 -0.24 0.81 -1.73
CA MET A 78 -1.63 1.28 -1.67
C MET A 78 -2.04 1.72 -3.07
N ALA A 79 -2.55 0.79 -3.86
CA ALA A 79 -2.88 1.03 -5.26
C ALA A 79 -4.30 1.60 -5.39
N THR A 80 -4.48 2.49 -6.38
CA THR A 80 -5.82 2.83 -6.88
C THR A 80 -6.18 2.08 -8.15
N ASP A 81 -5.18 1.58 -8.88
CA ASP A 81 -5.33 0.76 -10.07
C ASP A 81 -4.12 -0.19 -10.18
N ILE A 82 -4.29 -1.37 -10.76
CA ILE A 82 -3.21 -2.34 -11.01
C ILE A 82 -3.19 -2.66 -12.50
N THR A 83 -2.22 -2.07 -13.20
CA THR A 83 -2.05 -2.27 -14.65
C THR A 83 -1.11 -3.44 -14.96
N GLU A 84 -1.11 -3.91 -16.21
CA GLU A 84 -0.17 -4.94 -16.68
C GLU A 84 1.30 -4.57 -16.40
N ARG A 85 1.65 -3.30 -16.53
CA ARG A 85 3.00 -2.81 -16.22
C ARG A 85 3.37 -2.99 -14.75
N HIS A 86 2.42 -2.83 -13.82
CA HIS A 86 2.66 -3.13 -12.42
C HIS A 86 2.99 -4.60 -12.23
N ILE A 87 2.20 -5.49 -12.83
CA ILE A 87 2.40 -6.93 -12.75
C ILE A 87 3.77 -7.33 -13.29
N GLU A 88 4.15 -6.81 -14.47
CA GLU A 88 5.45 -7.09 -15.07
C GLU A 88 6.62 -6.66 -14.18
N VAL A 89 6.51 -5.49 -13.55
CA VAL A 89 7.55 -4.94 -12.68
C VAL A 89 7.62 -5.73 -11.38
N ILE A 90 6.48 -6.01 -10.75
CA ILE A 90 6.38 -6.76 -9.49
C ILE A 90 6.90 -8.19 -9.66
N ASN A 91 6.55 -8.88 -10.75
CA ASN A 91 6.99 -10.25 -11.01
C ASN A 91 8.51 -10.39 -11.24
N LYS A 92 9.19 -9.29 -11.57
CA LYS A 92 10.66 -9.26 -11.73
C LYS A 92 11.38 -8.96 -10.40
N MET A 93 10.64 -8.64 -9.33
CA MET A 93 11.21 -8.28 -8.03
C MET A 93 11.31 -9.48 -7.10
N ASN A 94 12.43 -9.57 -6.37
CA ASN A 94 12.62 -10.57 -5.31
C ASN A 94 12.15 -10.08 -3.92
N VAL A 95 11.61 -8.86 -3.84
CA VAL A 95 11.12 -8.27 -2.60
C VAL A 95 9.64 -8.63 -2.47
N PRO A 96 9.16 -9.12 -1.30
CA PRO A 96 7.74 -9.37 -1.08
C PRO A 96 6.92 -8.08 -1.20
N ILE A 97 5.83 -8.12 -1.96
CA ILE A 97 4.95 -6.97 -2.19
C ILE A 97 3.52 -7.35 -1.81
N VAL A 98 2.87 -6.49 -1.03
CA VAL A 98 1.45 -6.61 -0.69
C VAL A 98 0.71 -5.39 -1.22
N ILE A 99 -0.37 -5.64 -1.95
CA ILE A 99 -1.28 -4.61 -2.46
C ILE A 99 -2.35 -4.32 -1.40
N VAL A 100 -2.68 -3.05 -1.20
CA VAL A 100 -3.77 -2.62 -0.32
C VAL A 100 -4.76 -1.81 -1.14
N GLY A 101 -6.04 -2.14 -1.02
CA GLY A 101 -7.15 -1.39 -1.63
C GLY A 101 -7.54 -1.84 -3.04
N GLN A 102 -6.79 -2.74 -3.66
CA GLN A 102 -7.15 -3.35 -4.95
C GLN A 102 -6.91 -4.86 -4.91
N GLN A 103 -7.86 -5.63 -5.47
CA GLN A 103 -7.77 -7.08 -5.56
C GLN A 103 -7.12 -7.45 -6.89
N HIS A 104 -6.22 -8.43 -6.86
CA HIS A 104 -5.62 -8.97 -8.07
C HIS A 104 -5.33 -10.47 -7.91
N GLU A 105 -5.64 -11.27 -8.93
CA GLU A 105 -5.52 -12.73 -8.83
C GLU A 105 -4.08 -13.22 -8.67
N GLN A 106 -3.12 -12.50 -9.27
CA GLN A 106 -1.70 -12.89 -9.28
C GLN A 106 -0.87 -12.26 -8.16
N LEU A 107 -1.43 -11.33 -7.38
CA LEU A 107 -0.69 -10.56 -6.37
C LEU A 107 -1.31 -10.76 -4.99
N HIS A 108 -0.49 -10.71 -3.94
CA HIS A 108 -1.01 -10.70 -2.58
C HIS A 108 -1.70 -9.37 -2.30
N SER A 109 -3.02 -9.40 -2.15
CA SER A 109 -3.83 -8.20 -1.90
C SER A 109 -4.63 -8.28 -0.60
N ILE A 110 -4.71 -7.15 0.09
CA ILE A 110 -5.65 -6.90 1.19
C ILE A 110 -6.70 -5.91 0.66
N VAL A 111 -7.94 -6.37 0.60
CA VAL A 111 -9.09 -5.55 0.17
C VAL A 111 -10.16 -5.50 1.23
N HIS A 112 -10.90 -4.39 1.24
CA HIS A 112 -12.16 -4.29 1.94
C HIS A 112 -13.27 -4.78 1.01
N ASP A 113 -14.33 -5.34 1.58
CA ASP A 113 -15.52 -5.73 0.81
C ASP A 113 -16.37 -4.48 0.54
N ASP A 114 -15.89 -3.66 -0.40
CA ASP A 114 -16.50 -2.37 -0.75
C ASP A 114 -17.92 -2.56 -1.32
N TYR A 115 -18.16 -3.70 -1.99
CA TYR A 115 -19.49 -4.07 -2.47
C TYR A 115 -20.46 -4.26 -1.30
N LYS A 116 -20.06 -5.05 -0.29
CA LYS A 116 -20.87 -5.24 0.92
C LYS A 116 -21.06 -3.95 1.69
N ALA A 117 -20.05 -3.09 1.76
CA ALA A 117 -20.20 -1.76 2.37
C ALA A 117 -21.26 -0.92 1.63
N GLY A 118 -21.22 -0.90 0.30
CA GLY A 118 -22.25 -0.26 -0.53
C GLY A 118 -23.64 -0.87 -0.34
N GLN A 119 -23.73 -2.20 -0.26
CA GLN A 119 -24.98 -2.92 0.01
C GLN A 119 -25.57 -2.54 1.36
N ILE A 120 -24.76 -2.55 2.43
CA ILE A 120 -25.20 -2.18 3.79
C ILE A 120 -25.74 -0.75 3.82
N ILE A 121 -25.05 0.19 3.15
CA ILE A 121 -25.52 1.58 3.06
C ILE A 121 -26.83 1.65 2.26
N GLY A 122 -26.92 0.95 1.13
CA GLY A 122 -28.13 0.90 0.30
C GLY A 122 -29.34 0.32 1.05
N GLU A 123 -29.16 -0.78 1.77
CA GLU A 123 -30.20 -1.39 2.60
C GLU A 123 -30.65 -0.45 3.72
N TRP A 124 -29.71 0.20 4.40
CA TRP A 124 -30.01 1.17 5.45
C TRP A 124 -30.81 2.36 4.90
N ILE A 125 -30.41 2.94 3.77
CA ILE A 125 -31.14 4.04 3.11
C ILE A 125 -32.56 3.59 2.73
N GLY A 126 -32.71 2.38 2.18
CA GLY A 126 -34.01 1.80 1.83
C GLY A 126 -34.92 1.61 3.05
N GLN A 127 -34.37 1.17 4.19
CA GLN A 127 -35.12 1.05 5.46
C GLN A 127 -35.60 2.40 6.00
N GLN A 128 -34.87 3.49 5.76
CA GLN A 128 -35.30 4.84 6.15
C GLN A 128 -36.40 5.41 5.22
N GLY A 129 -36.71 4.73 4.11
CA GLY A 129 -37.77 5.15 3.19
C GLY A 129 -37.39 6.32 2.27
N TYR A 130 -36.10 6.62 2.12
CA TYR A 130 -35.65 7.63 1.17
C TYR A 130 -35.93 7.18 -0.27
N GLN A 131 -36.62 8.02 -1.04
CA GLN A 131 -37.01 7.72 -2.43
C GLN A 131 -36.23 8.50 -3.48
N GLN A 132 -35.51 9.53 -3.08
CA GLN A 132 -34.63 10.33 -3.93
C GLN A 132 -33.22 10.21 -3.39
N ILE A 133 -32.36 9.48 -4.11
CA ILE A 133 -30.98 9.21 -3.74
C ILE A 133 -30.12 9.67 -4.90
N GLU A 134 -29.17 10.55 -4.62
CA GLU A 134 -28.16 11.00 -5.58
C GLU A 134 -26.81 10.43 -5.15
N LEU A 135 -26.10 9.82 -6.11
CA LEU A 135 -24.80 9.20 -5.87
C LEU A 135 -23.73 10.06 -6.55
N PHE A 136 -22.78 10.55 -5.76
CA PHE A 136 -21.60 11.24 -6.29
C PHE A 136 -20.46 10.23 -6.37
N SER A 137 -19.99 9.97 -7.60
CA SER A 137 -18.88 9.07 -7.92
C SER A 137 -17.66 9.84 -8.40
#